data_AF-A0A2E0EKK5-F1
#
_entry.id   AF-A0A2E0EKK5-F1
#
_cell.length_a   1.000
_cell.length_b   1.000
_cell.length_c   1.000
_cell.angle_alpha   90.00
_cell.angle_beta   90.00
_cell.angle_gamma   90.00
#
_symmetry.space_group_name_H-M   'P 1'
#
loop_
_entity.id
_entity.type
_entity.pdbx_description
1 polymer ?
#
loop_
_entity_poly.entity_id
_entity_poly.type
_entity_poly.pdbx_seq_one_letter_code
_entity_poly.pdbx_strand_id
1 'polypeptide(L)'
;MAGQINGTTGYEEAAGQGIIAGINAASKVSNRPAFTVSRADAYLGVMIDDLITLGTKEPYRMFTSRSEFRLSLRADNADRRLTPLGIQQGCVDQTRVDIFNSKMLAIHKAEKTLQSLRITPSAAQKHGIKINQDGVQRSAMELLALSDVSRETLISIWPDISNIRPAVFDQCAIDAMYARYLKRQESERNALVQEEAVTIPANLNYKDIPSLSNEIKEKLQQAKPNNIRMASQIPGMTPAAVIALLSYINRQRA
;
A
#
# COMPACT_ATOMS: atom_id res chain seq x y z
N MET A 1 1.55 22.98 4.56
CA MET A 1 3.00 23.25 4.70
C MET A 1 3.74 22.03 4.18
N ALA A 2 4.97 22.17 3.66
CA ALA A 2 5.75 21.06 3.10
C ALA A 2 7.24 21.29 3.31
N GLY A 3 8.00 20.21 3.47
CA GLY A 3 9.46 20.25 3.57
C GLY A 3 9.95 20.41 5.00
N GLN A 4 11.16 20.95 5.16
CA GLN A 4 11.85 21.03 6.45
C GLN A 4 11.05 21.77 7.54
N ILE A 5 10.18 22.68 7.13
CA ILE A 5 9.27 23.40 8.04
C ILE A 5 8.30 22.46 8.80
N ASN A 6 8.05 21.26 8.27
CA ASN A 6 7.24 20.22 8.91
C ASN A 6 8.10 19.25 9.75
N GLY A 7 9.37 19.55 10.00
CA GLY A 7 10.25 18.73 10.84
C GLY A 7 10.92 17.56 10.13
N THR A 8 11.01 17.54 8.80
CA THR A 8 11.79 16.55 8.04
C THR A 8 13.17 17.10 7.64
N THR A 9 14.18 16.25 7.41
CA THR A 9 15.51 16.74 6.97
C THR A 9 15.94 16.35 5.56
N GLY A 10 15.40 15.27 4.98
CA GLY A 10 15.86 14.78 3.67
C GLY A 10 15.13 15.41 2.48
N TYR A 11 15.77 15.33 1.31
CA TYR A 11 15.25 15.89 0.07
C TYR A 11 14.02 15.13 -0.42
N GLU A 12 14.03 13.80 -0.25
CA GLU A 12 12.97 12.89 -0.63
C GLU A 12 11.70 13.14 0.19
N GLU A 13 11.84 13.33 1.50
CA GLU A 13 10.73 13.68 2.39
C GLU A 13 10.12 15.03 2.01
N ALA A 14 10.96 16.03 1.74
CA ALA A 14 10.52 17.35 1.37
C ALA A 14 9.80 17.35 0.00
N ALA A 15 10.36 16.65 -0.98
CA ALA A 15 9.75 16.49 -2.30
C ALA A 15 8.41 15.74 -2.22
N GLY A 16 8.34 14.66 -1.43
CA GLY A 16 7.11 13.91 -1.19
C GLY A 16 6.00 14.75 -0.57
N GLN A 17 6.32 15.57 0.44
CA GLN A 17 5.35 16.51 1.00
C GLN A 17 4.97 17.60 0.00
N GLY A 18 5.94 18.09 -0.78
CA GLY A 18 5.75 19.13 -1.79
C GLY A 18 4.75 18.71 -2.86
N ILE A 19 4.85 17.49 -3.40
CA ILE A 19 3.91 17.00 -4.43
C ILE A 19 2.48 16.90 -3.88
N ILE A 20 2.29 16.38 -2.66
CA ILE A 20 0.96 16.30 -2.04
C ILE A 20 0.39 17.68 -1.75
N ALA A 21 1.22 18.60 -1.23
CA ALA A 21 0.79 19.97 -0.96
C ALA A 21 0.41 20.71 -2.25
N GLY A 22 1.18 20.54 -3.33
CA GLY A 22 0.92 21.14 -4.63
C GLY A 22 -0.38 20.64 -5.26
N ILE A 23 -0.59 19.31 -5.29
CA ILE A 23 -1.84 18.71 -5.76
C ILE A 23 -3.03 19.26 -4.96
N ASN A 24 -2.93 19.28 -3.63
CA ASN A 24 -4.01 19.76 -2.78
C ASN A 24 -4.26 21.27 -2.88
N ALA A 25 -3.24 22.08 -3.14
CA ALA A 25 -3.42 23.49 -3.43
C ALA A 25 -4.24 23.69 -4.71
N ALA A 26 -3.90 22.95 -5.78
CA ALA A 26 -4.66 22.98 -7.03
C ALA A 26 -6.10 22.46 -6.84
N SER A 27 -6.28 21.36 -6.10
CA SER A 27 -7.62 20.82 -5.78
C SER A 27 -8.46 21.83 -5.02
N LYS A 28 -7.90 22.54 -4.03
CA LYS A 28 -8.61 23.55 -3.25
C LYS A 28 -9.11 24.70 -4.11
N VAL A 29 -8.26 25.24 -4.99
CA VAL A 29 -8.65 26.34 -5.90
C VAL A 29 -9.68 25.85 -6.93
N SER A 30 -9.61 24.57 -7.32
CA SER A 30 -10.53 23.95 -8.29
C SER A 30 -11.80 23.37 -7.64
N ASN A 31 -12.02 23.60 -6.34
CA ASN A 31 -13.12 23.03 -5.55
C ASN A 31 -13.27 21.50 -5.69
N ARG A 32 -12.14 20.79 -5.77
CA ARG A 32 -12.07 19.33 -5.81
C ARG A 32 -11.74 18.77 -4.42
N PRO A 33 -12.12 17.50 -4.13
CA PRO A 33 -11.71 16.83 -2.90
C PRO A 33 -10.19 16.82 -2.73
N ALA A 34 -9.74 16.86 -1.47
CA ALA A 34 -8.33 16.72 -1.16
C ALA A 34 -7.83 15.33 -1.57
N PHE A 35 -6.65 15.32 -2.18
CA PHE A 35 -5.87 14.13 -2.47
C PHE A 35 -5.12 13.66 -1.22
N THR A 36 -5.36 12.42 -0.85
CA THR A 36 -4.68 11.74 0.26
C THR A 36 -4.14 10.40 -0.22
N VAL A 37 -2.97 10.01 0.27
CA VAL A 37 -2.37 8.70 0.00
C VAL A 37 -2.37 7.90 1.29
N SER A 38 -3.00 6.72 1.29
CA SER A 38 -3.02 5.84 2.46
C SER A 38 -1.60 5.35 2.78
N ARG A 39 -1.32 5.13 4.07
CA ARG A 39 -0.09 4.47 4.51
C ARG A 39 0.00 3.01 4.06
N ALA A 40 -1.13 2.39 3.73
CA ALA A 40 -1.18 1.07 3.10
C ALA A 40 -0.69 1.06 1.64
N ASP A 41 -0.76 2.21 0.97
CA ASP A 41 -0.53 2.30 -0.48
C ASP A 41 0.82 2.89 -0.82
N ALA A 42 1.44 3.69 0.05
CA ALA A 42 2.81 4.18 -0.15
C ALA A 42 3.49 4.66 1.13
N TYR A 43 4.82 4.61 1.09
CA TYR A 43 5.70 5.27 2.04
C TYR A 43 5.45 6.79 2.15
N LEU A 44 4.94 7.41 1.09
CA LEU A 44 4.48 8.80 1.13
C LEU A 44 3.33 9.00 2.12
N GLY A 45 2.36 8.07 2.16
CA GLY A 45 1.28 8.06 3.14
C GLY A 45 1.79 7.78 4.55
N VAL A 46 2.71 6.82 4.71
CA VAL A 46 3.36 6.52 6.00
C VAL A 46 4.01 7.77 6.59
N MET A 47 4.80 8.48 5.79
CA MET A 47 5.47 9.72 6.22
C MET A 47 4.48 10.78 6.70
N ILE A 48 3.45 11.05 5.89
CA ILE A 48 2.49 12.11 6.21
C ILE A 48 1.68 11.76 7.45
N ASP A 49 1.27 10.50 7.58
CA ASP A 49 0.54 10.01 8.75
C ASP A 49 1.39 10.10 10.02
N ASP A 50 2.65 9.64 9.97
CA ASP A 50 3.56 9.68 11.11
C ASP A 50 3.83 11.15 11.54
N LEU A 51 4.06 12.06 10.57
CA LEU A 51 4.27 13.49 10.85
C LEU A 51 3.07 14.16 11.52
N ILE A 52 1.84 13.84 11.08
CA ILE A 52 0.63 14.43 11.64
C ILE A 52 0.30 13.82 13.00
N THR A 53 0.44 12.51 13.14
CA THR A 53 -0.02 11.75 14.31
C THR A 53 0.97 11.80 15.46
N LEU A 54 2.26 11.62 15.18
CA LEU A 54 3.31 11.55 16.20
C LEU A 54 3.99 12.91 16.42
N GLY A 55 3.92 13.80 15.44
CA GLY A 55 4.75 15.01 15.38
C GLY A 55 6.22 14.67 15.26
N THR A 56 7.08 15.67 15.45
CA THR A 56 8.54 15.49 15.38
C THR A 56 9.23 16.22 16.53
N LYS A 57 9.81 15.49 17.49
CA LYS A 57 10.74 16.08 18.49
C LYS A 57 12.16 16.21 17.92
N GLU A 58 12.55 15.24 17.11
CA GLU A 58 13.77 15.24 16.30
C GLU A 58 13.38 15.16 14.82
N PRO A 59 14.25 15.58 13.89
CA PRO A 59 13.87 15.60 12.50
C PRO A 59 13.53 14.21 11.95
N TYR A 60 12.35 14.08 11.37
CA TYR A 60 11.85 12.83 10.81
C TYR A 60 12.68 12.40 9.60
N ARG A 61 12.96 11.10 9.51
CA ARG A 61 13.67 10.44 8.42
C ARG A 61 12.95 9.16 8.01
N MET A 62 12.79 8.93 6.71
CA MET A 62 12.10 7.74 6.19
C MET A 62 12.72 6.43 6.63
N PHE A 63 14.03 6.40 6.87
CA PHE A 63 14.73 5.18 7.30
C PHE A 63 14.28 4.69 8.69
N THR A 64 13.79 5.58 9.56
CA THR A 64 13.28 5.19 10.89
C THR A 64 11.80 4.83 10.86
N SER A 65 11.10 5.10 9.75
CA SER A 65 9.69 4.79 9.59
C SER A 65 9.42 3.27 9.58
N ARG A 66 8.35 2.86 10.26
CA ARG A 66 7.89 1.47 10.27
C ARG A 66 6.59 1.35 9.50
N SER A 67 6.68 0.96 8.24
CA SER A 67 5.52 0.45 7.51
C SER A 67 5.24 -0.99 7.90
N GLU A 68 3.96 -1.29 8.13
CA GLU A 68 3.41 -2.62 8.36
C GLU A 68 3.36 -3.42 7.04
N PHE A 69 3.34 -2.73 5.89
CA PHE A 69 3.15 -3.30 4.56
C PHE A 69 4.41 -3.27 3.68
N ARG A 70 5.61 -3.39 4.27
CA ARG A 70 6.88 -3.27 3.51
C ARG A 70 6.98 -4.19 2.29
N LEU A 71 6.33 -5.35 2.32
CA LEU A 71 6.35 -6.32 1.21
C LEU A 71 5.47 -5.89 0.02
N SER A 72 4.45 -5.06 0.25
CA SER A 72 3.64 -4.46 -0.81
C SER A 72 4.23 -3.12 -1.27
N LEU A 73 4.84 -2.36 -0.37
CA LEU A 73 5.40 -1.02 -0.63
C LEU A 73 6.82 -1.06 -1.20
N ARG A 74 7.00 -1.77 -2.32
CA ARG A 74 8.30 -1.95 -2.95
C ARG A 74 8.60 -0.85 -3.97
N ALA A 75 9.89 -0.63 -4.23
CA ALA A 75 10.29 0.34 -5.24
C ALA A 75 9.86 -0.09 -6.65
N ASP A 76 9.91 -1.39 -6.96
CA ASP A 76 9.61 -1.94 -8.30
C ASP A 76 8.13 -1.75 -8.73
N ASN A 77 7.21 -1.63 -7.76
CA ASN A 77 5.77 -1.57 -8.02
C ASN A 77 5.14 -0.20 -7.66
N ALA A 78 5.95 0.82 -7.38
CA ALA A 78 5.46 2.13 -6.97
C ALA A 78 4.58 2.79 -8.05
N ASP A 79 4.93 2.59 -9.33
CA ASP A 79 4.14 3.08 -10.45
C ASP A 79 2.75 2.42 -10.50
N ARG A 80 2.65 1.12 -10.27
CA ARG A 80 1.38 0.37 -10.22
C ARG A 80 0.47 0.85 -9.10
N ARG A 81 1.04 1.26 -7.96
CA ARG A 81 0.30 1.76 -6.80
C ARG A 81 -0.14 3.22 -6.98
N LEU A 82 0.74 4.09 -7.47
CA LEU A 82 0.53 5.54 -7.40
C LEU A 82 0.17 6.20 -8.74
N THR A 83 0.52 5.61 -9.88
CA THR A 83 0.18 6.20 -11.19
C THR A 83 -1.32 6.32 -11.41
N PRO A 84 -2.15 5.30 -11.09
CA PRO A 84 -3.61 5.43 -11.20
C PRO A 84 -4.18 6.59 -10.38
N LEU A 85 -3.66 6.79 -9.17
CA LEU A 85 -4.05 7.90 -8.30
C LEU A 85 -3.68 9.25 -8.91
N GLY A 86 -2.46 9.37 -9.46
CA GLY A 86 -2.02 10.59 -10.13
C GLY A 86 -2.82 10.90 -11.41
N ILE A 87 -3.21 9.87 -12.18
CA ILE A 87 -4.10 10.02 -13.35
C ILE A 87 -5.45 10.56 -12.91
N GLN A 88 -6.04 10.00 -11.85
CA GLN A 88 -7.33 10.45 -11.33
C GLN A 88 -7.28 11.92 -10.87
N GLN A 89 -6.16 12.36 -10.30
CA GLN A 89 -5.95 13.75 -9.92
C GLN A 89 -5.62 14.68 -11.10
N GLY A 90 -5.24 14.11 -12.25
CA GLY A 90 -4.82 14.87 -13.43
C GLY A 90 -3.39 15.42 -13.34
N CYS A 91 -2.53 14.82 -12.51
CA CYS A 91 -1.14 15.26 -12.33
C CYS A 91 -0.11 14.37 -13.05
N VAL A 92 -0.57 13.52 -13.97
CA VAL A 92 0.28 12.61 -14.77
C VAL A 92 0.11 12.97 -16.25
N ASP A 93 1.23 13.23 -16.93
CA ASP A 93 1.25 13.55 -18.36
C ASP A 93 0.76 12.39 -19.22
N GLN A 94 0.11 12.69 -20.36
CA GLN A 94 -0.47 11.69 -21.26
C GLN A 94 0.59 10.67 -21.76
N THR A 95 1.81 11.12 -22.06
CA THR A 95 2.90 10.22 -22.49
C THR A 95 3.21 9.20 -21.40
N ARG A 96 3.19 9.62 -20.13
CA ARG A 96 3.42 8.73 -18.98
C ARG A 96 2.25 7.77 -18.78
N VAL A 97 1.02 8.21 -19.03
CA VAL A 97 -0.18 7.35 -19.01
C VAL A 97 -0.07 6.24 -20.06
N ASP A 98 0.34 6.57 -21.29
CA ASP A 98 0.44 5.60 -22.37
C ASP A 98 1.53 4.54 -22.11
N ILE A 99 2.68 4.98 -21.57
CA ILE A 99 3.76 4.09 -21.11
C ILE A 99 3.25 3.15 -20.00
N PHE A 100 2.55 3.70 -19.01
CA PHE A 100 2.00 2.93 -17.90
C PHE A 100 0.99 1.89 -18.39
N ASN A 101 0.02 2.29 -19.20
CA ASN A 101 -1.01 1.39 -19.73
C ASN A 101 -0.41 0.26 -20.58
N SER A 102 0.57 0.59 -21.43
CA SER A 102 1.29 -0.40 -22.25
C SER A 102 2.07 -1.40 -21.40
N LYS A 103 2.73 -0.93 -20.33
CA LYS A 103 3.41 -1.78 -19.34
C LYS A 103 2.41 -2.72 -18.65
N MET A 104 1.30 -2.17 -18.14
CA MET A 104 0.28 -2.95 -17.44
C MET A 104 -0.40 -3.99 -18.32
N LEU A 105 -0.69 -3.66 -19.58
CA LEU A 105 -1.24 -4.61 -20.55
C LEU A 105 -0.28 -5.78 -20.78
N ALA A 106 1.01 -5.48 -20.95
CA ALA A 106 2.03 -6.51 -21.18
C ALA A 106 2.19 -7.44 -19.97
N ILE A 107 2.20 -6.88 -18.75
CA ILE A 107 2.25 -7.65 -17.51
C ILE A 107 1.01 -8.54 -17.39
N HIS A 108 -0.19 -8.00 -17.54
CA HIS A 108 -1.44 -8.76 -17.43
C HIS A 108 -1.53 -9.90 -18.45
N LYS A 109 -1.07 -9.65 -19.68
CA LYS A 109 -0.99 -10.69 -20.72
C LYS A 109 -0.01 -11.80 -20.33
N ALA A 110 1.17 -11.44 -19.83
CA ALA A 110 2.18 -12.39 -19.38
C ALA A 110 1.69 -13.21 -18.16
N GLU A 111 1.08 -12.57 -17.17
CA GLU A 111 0.48 -13.22 -16.00
C GLU A 111 -0.56 -14.25 -16.42
N LYS A 112 -1.48 -13.89 -17.33
CA LYS A 112 -2.49 -14.83 -17.87
C LYS A 112 -1.85 -16.02 -18.58
N THR A 113 -0.83 -15.79 -19.40
CA THR A 113 -0.09 -16.88 -20.06
C THR A 113 0.58 -17.78 -19.03
N LEU A 114 1.31 -17.22 -18.07
CA LEU A 114 2.02 -18.00 -17.05
C LEU A 114 1.07 -18.79 -16.14
N GLN A 115 -0.15 -18.30 -15.91
CA GLN A 115 -1.18 -19.00 -15.15
C GLN A 115 -1.84 -20.14 -15.93
N SER A 116 -1.95 -20.03 -17.25
CA SER A 116 -2.58 -21.07 -18.09
C SER A 116 -1.67 -22.25 -18.38
N LEU A 117 -0.35 -22.03 -18.39
CA LEU A 117 0.66 -23.07 -18.57
C LEU A 117 0.78 -23.90 -17.29
N ARG A 118 0.40 -25.18 -17.31
CA ARG A 118 0.40 -26.06 -16.11
C ARG A 118 1.17 -27.35 -16.32
N ILE A 119 1.81 -27.82 -15.25
CA ILE A 119 2.58 -29.07 -15.24
C ILE A 119 2.23 -29.91 -14.00
N THR A 120 2.25 -31.23 -14.18
CA THR A 120 2.11 -32.19 -13.07
C THR A 120 3.43 -32.36 -12.31
N PRO A 121 3.40 -32.70 -11.01
CA PRO A 121 4.62 -32.95 -10.22
C PRO A 121 5.61 -33.96 -10.82
N SER A 122 5.11 -35.03 -11.43
CA SER A 122 5.94 -36.06 -12.08
C SER A 122 6.65 -35.56 -13.34
N ALA A 123 5.97 -34.74 -14.15
CA ALA A 123 6.58 -34.09 -15.31
C ALA A 123 7.58 -33.01 -14.90
N ALA A 124 7.26 -32.19 -13.88
CA ALA A 124 8.15 -31.16 -13.36
C ALA A 124 9.50 -31.75 -12.88
N GLN A 125 9.46 -32.91 -12.23
CA GLN A 125 10.66 -33.62 -11.78
C GLN A 125 11.61 -33.99 -12.93
N LYS A 126 11.09 -34.29 -14.13
CA LYS A 126 11.92 -34.58 -15.33
C LYS A 126 12.72 -33.36 -15.80
N HIS A 127 12.27 -32.16 -15.45
CA HIS A 127 12.96 -30.90 -15.72
C HIS A 127 13.74 -30.38 -14.50
N GLY A 128 13.99 -31.23 -13.50
CA GLY A 128 14.76 -30.89 -12.30
C GLY A 128 14.00 -30.04 -11.28
N ILE A 129 12.71 -29.76 -11.49
CA ILE A 129 11.88 -28.96 -10.59
C ILE A 129 11.33 -29.86 -9.48
N LYS A 130 11.70 -29.58 -8.23
CA LYS A 130 11.26 -30.36 -7.06
C LYS A 130 10.04 -29.71 -6.42
N ILE A 131 8.86 -30.27 -6.70
CA ILE A 131 7.60 -29.91 -6.05
C ILE A 131 6.96 -31.13 -5.36
N ASN A 132 6.03 -30.87 -4.43
CA ASN A 132 5.28 -31.90 -3.72
C ASN A 132 4.60 -32.85 -4.71
N GLN A 133 4.77 -34.15 -4.51
CA GLN A 133 4.17 -35.20 -5.34
C GLN A 133 2.73 -35.48 -4.88
N ASP A 134 1.91 -34.43 -4.82
CA ASP A 134 0.51 -34.45 -4.37
C ASP A 134 -0.48 -34.65 -5.54
N GLY A 135 0.02 -34.82 -6.76
CA GLY A 135 -0.79 -34.95 -7.98
C GLY A 135 -1.43 -33.65 -8.47
N VAL A 136 -1.32 -32.55 -7.71
CA VAL A 136 -1.94 -31.28 -8.06
C VAL A 136 -1.04 -30.55 -9.07
N GLN A 137 -1.63 -30.08 -10.18
CA GLN A 137 -0.87 -29.34 -11.19
C GLN A 137 -0.49 -27.95 -10.70
N ARG A 138 0.72 -27.50 -11.04
CA ARG A 138 1.21 -26.14 -10.77
C ARG A 138 1.33 -25.38 -12.08
N SER A 139 0.92 -24.12 -12.08
CA SER A 139 1.12 -23.21 -13.20
C SER A 139 2.57 -22.70 -13.26
N ALA A 140 3.02 -22.23 -14.42
CA ALA A 140 4.33 -21.58 -14.54
C ALA A 140 4.45 -20.39 -13.57
N MET A 141 3.35 -19.66 -13.33
CA MET A 141 3.28 -18.58 -12.34
C MET A 141 3.52 -19.09 -10.90
N GLU A 142 2.99 -20.25 -10.54
CA GLU A 142 3.23 -20.85 -9.22
C GLU A 142 4.67 -21.36 -9.08
N LEU A 143 5.25 -21.87 -10.16
CA LEU A 143 6.64 -22.33 -10.18
C LEU A 143 7.64 -21.17 -10.05
N LEU A 144 7.32 -19.99 -10.60
CA LEU A 144 8.14 -18.77 -10.43
C LEU A 144 8.31 -18.32 -8.97
N ALA A 145 7.44 -18.77 -8.07
CA ALA A 145 7.58 -18.49 -6.65
C ALA A 145 8.66 -19.34 -5.95
N LEU A 146 9.28 -20.29 -6.68
CA LEU A 146 10.33 -21.17 -6.18
C LEU A 146 11.70 -20.59 -6.56
N SER A 147 12.62 -20.54 -5.58
CA SER A 147 13.95 -19.93 -5.75
C SER A 147 14.86 -20.66 -6.74
N ASP A 148 14.58 -21.94 -7.02
CA ASP A 148 15.34 -22.82 -7.91
C ASP A 148 14.79 -22.85 -9.35
N VAL A 149 13.71 -22.13 -9.65
CA VAL A 149 13.11 -22.08 -10.98
C VAL A 149 13.53 -20.80 -11.70
N SER A 150 14.36 -20.94 -12.74
CA SER A 150 14.76 -19.83 -13.61
C SER A 150 13.84 -19.71 -14.83
N ARG A 151 13.99 -18.58 -15.54
CA ARG A 151 13.32 -18.35 -16.82
C ARG A 151 13.65 -19.43 -17.85
N GLU A 152 14.93 -19.83 -17.91
CA GLU A 152 15.45 -20.82 -18.85
C GLU A 152 14.83 -22.19 -18.57
N THR A 153 14.69 -22.56 -17.30
CA THR A 153 13.99 -23.78 -16.89
C THR A 153 12.55 -23.77 -17.41
N LEU A 154 11.82 -22.66 -17.25
CA LEU A 154 10.45 -22.56 -17.74
C LEU A 154 10.35 -22.56 -19.26
N ILE A 155 11.28 -21.92 -19.98
CA ILE A 155 11.35 -21.96 -21.45
C ILE A 155 11.59 -23.39 -21.95
N SER A 156 12.39 -24.19 -21.23
CA SER A 156 12.62 -25.60 -21.60
C SER A 156 11.36 -26.46 -21.56
N ILE A 157 10.38 -26.07 -20.75
CA ILE A 157 9.08 -26.73 -20.60
C ILE A 157 8.06 -26.12 -21.57
N TRP A 158 8.04 -24.79 -21.67
CA TRP A 158 7.12 -24.00 -22.49
C TRP A 158 7.87 -22.96 -23.31
N PRO A 159 8.27 -23.30 -24.55
CA PRO A 159 9.04 -22.41 -25.41
C PRO A 159 8.39 -21.04 -25.65
N ASP A 160 7.05 -20.95 -25.62
CA ASP A 160 6.30 -19.71 -25.80
C ASP A 160 6.62 -18.62 -24.77
N ILE A 161 7.18 -18.98 -23.61
CA ILE A 161 7.65 -18.02 -22.59
C ILE A 161 8.79 -17.14 -23.14
N SER A 162 9.53 -17.61 -24.15
CA SER A 162 10.56 -16.81 -24.83
C SER A 162 10.00 -15.54 -25.48
N ASN A 163 8.71 -15.53 -25.87
CA ASN A 163 8.04 -14.38 -26.47
C ASN A 163 7.72 -13.26 -25.45
N ILE A 164 7.82 -13.52 -24.15
CA ILE A 164 7.60 -12.51 -23.10
C ILE A 164 8.87 -11.67 -22.98
N ARG A 165 8.75 -10.33 -23.01
CA ARG A 165 9.93 -9.46 -22.83
C ARG A 165 10.57 -9.69 -21.45
N PRO A 166 11.92 -9.68 -21.33
CA PRO A 166 12.61 -9.90 -20.05
C PRO A 166 12.08 -9.06 -18.89
N ALA A 167 12.01 -7.74 -19.04
CA ALA A 167 11.51 -6.85 -17.98
C ALA A 167 10.06 -7.16 -17.53
N VAL A 168 9.21 -7.68 -18.43
CA VAL A 168 7.84 -8.07 -18.09
C VAL A 168 7.83 -9.40 -17.33
N PHE A 169 8.67 -10.34 -17.76
CA PHE A 169 8.86 -11.62 -17.09
C PHE A 169 9.42 -11.43 -15.68
N ASP A 170 10.45 -10.58 -15.52
CA ASP A 170 11.07 -10.29 -14.24
C ASP A 170 10.06 -9.69 -13.25
N GLN A 171 9.18 -8.80 -13.72
CA GLN A 171 8.10 -8.27 -12.88
C GLN A 171 7.12 -9.38 -12.44
N CYS A 172 6.74 -10.28 -13.35
CA CYS A 172 5.87 -11.42 -13.01
C CYS A 172 6.55 -12.36 -11.99
N ALA A 173 7.86 -12.59 -12.13
CA ALA A 173 8.65 -13.41 -11.21
C ALA A 173 8.74 -12.77 -9.81
N ILE A 174 8.99 -11.47 -9.75
CA ILE A 174 8.94 -10.69 -8.49
C ILE A 174 7.55 -10.82 -7.86
N ASP A 175 6.48 -10.61 -8.63
CA ASP A 175 5.12 -10.70 -8.10
C ASP A 175 4.77 -12.11 -7.61
N ALA A 176 5.18 -13.15 -8.33
CA ALA A 176 4.99 -14.55 -7.93
C ALA A 176 5.70 -14.85 -6.59
N MET A 177 6.94 -14.39 -6.44
CA MET A 177 7.73 -14.55 -5.22
C MET A 177 7.03 -13.88 -4.02
N TYR A 178 6.53 -12.66 -4.20
CA TYR A 178 5.87 -11.92 -3.11
C TYR A 178 4.42 -12.33 -2.86
N ALA A 179 3.71 -12.89 -3.84
CA ALA A 179 2.28 -13.24 -3.74
C ALA A 179 1.97 -14.13 -2.52
N ARG A 180 2.87 -15.06 -2.19
CA ARG A 180 2.71 -15.95 -1.01
C ARG A 180 2.70 -15.19 0.30
N TYR A 181 3.50 -14.13 0.41
CA TYR A 181 3.58 -13.29 1.60
C TYR A 181 2.46 -12.26 1.64
N LEU A 182 2.13 -11.67 0.49
CA LEU A 182 1.10 -10.65 0.35
C LEU A 182 -0.31 -11.18 0.65
N LYS A 183 -0.61 -12.45 0.34
CA LYS A 183 -1.91 -13.05 0.63
C LYS A 183 -2.28 -13.02 2.12
N ARG A 184 -1.28 -13.08 3.01
CA ARG A 184 -1.51 -12.93 4.46
C ARG A 184 -1.75 -11.48 4.87
N GLN A 185 -1.12 -10.52 4.18
CA GLN A 185 -1.24 -9.09 4.46
C GLN A 185 -2.50 -8.45 3.85
N GLU A 186 -3.15 -9.10 2.88
CA GLU A 186 -4.29 -8.51 2.18
C GLU A 186 -5.48 -8.26 3.10
N SER A 187 -5.80 -9.19 4.01
CA SER A 187 -6.86 -9.00 5.01
C SER A 187 -6.53 -7.88 5.99
N GLU A 188 -5.26 -7.77 6.40
CA GLU A 188 -4.78 -6.70 7.30
C GLU A 188 -4.87 -5.34 6.61
N ARG A 189 -4.47 -5.27 5.33
CA ARG A 189 -4.59 -4.07 4.51
C ARG A 189 -6.04 -3.63 4.39
N ASN A 190 -6.93 -4.56 4.07
CA ASN A 190 -8.34 -4.24 3.90
C ASN A 190 -8.97 -3.77 5.22
N ALA A 191 -8.65 -4.42 6.34
CA ALA A 191 -9.09 -3.96 7.67
C ALA A 191 -8.61 -2.53 7.96
N LEU A 192 -7.33 -2.24 7.69
CA LEU A 192 -6.77 -0.91 7.91
C LEU A 192 -7.44 0.16 7.04
N VAL A 193 -7.70 -0.12 5.76
CA VAL A 193 -8.41 0.81 4.87
C VAL A 193 -9.84 1.08 5.37
N GLN A 194 -10.53 0.06 5.91
CA GLN A 194 -11.84 0.25 6.52
C GLN A 194 -11.76 1.14 7.77
N GLU A 195 -10.75 0.97 8.61
CA GLU A 195 -10.54 1.83 9.80
C GLU A 195 -10.22 3.28 9.42
N GLU A 196 -9.41 3.51 8.38
CA GLU A 196 -9.10 4.85 7.85
C GLU A 196 -10.34 5.54 7.26
N ALA A 197 -11.28 4.77 6.71
CA ALA A 197 -12.54 5.29 6.18
C ALA A 197 -13.51 5.76 7.27
N VAL A 198 -13.35 5.34 8.52
CA VAL A 198 -14.17 5.81 9.64
C VAL A 198 -13.70 7.19 10.10
N THR A 199 -14.25 8.22 9.47
CA THR A 199 -13.95 9.63 9.77
C THR A 199 -14.52 10.07 11.12
N ILE A 200 -13.74 10.90 11.83
CA ILE A 200 -14.17 11.57 13.05
C ILE A 200 -14.64 12.99 12.67
N PRO A 201 -15.87 13.39 13.04
CA PRO A 201 -16.35 14.75 12.77
C PRO A 201 -15.42 15.81 13.39
N ALA A 202 -15.06 16.84 12.62
CA ALA A 202 -14.13 17.88 13.06
C ALA A 202 -14.64 18.71 14.27
N ASN A 203 -15.96 18.71 14.48
CA ASN A 203 -16.66 19.38 15.58
C ASN A 203 -17.04 18.43 16.72
N LEU A 204 -16.54 17.19 16.72
CA LEU A 204 -16.80 16.23 17.80
C LEU A 204 -16.21 16.77 19.12
N ASN A 205 -17.07 16.94 20.12
CA ASN A 205 -16.63 17.29 21.46
C ASN A 205 -16.33 16.01 22.26
N TYR A 206 -15.04 15.68 22.41
CA TYR A 206 -14.61 14.47 23.12
C TYR A 206 -15.01 14.46 24.61
N LYS A 207 -15.30 15.62 25.20
CA LYS A 207 -15.75 15.72 26.60
C LYS A 207 -17.08 14.99 26.82
N ASP A 208 -17.91 14.92 25.79
CA ASP A 208 -19.26 14.36 25.84
C ASP A 208 -19.28 12.82 25.75
N ILE A 209 -18.11 12.18 25.60
CA ILE A 209 -18.00 10.71 25.54
C ILE A 209 -17.79 10.18 26.98
N PRO A 210 -18.82 9.66 27.66
CA PRO A 210 -18.75 9.34 29.09
C PRO A 210 -17.77 8.21 29.42
N SER A 211 -17.57 7.27 28.49
CA SER A 211 -16.71 6.09 28.67
C SER A 211 -15.21 6.36 28.47
N LEU A 212 -14.80 7.59 28.16
CA LEU A 212 -13.39 7.97 28.03
C LEU A 212 -12.89 8.62 29.32
N SER A 213 -11.65 8.29 29.71
CA SER A 213 -10.98 8.99 30.81
C SER A 213 -10.62 10.43 30.42
N ASN A 214 -10.43 11.30 31.41
CA ASN A 214 -10.04 12.70 31.16
C ASN A 214 -8.71 12.80 30.40
N GLU A 215 -7.73 11.95 30.73
CA GLU A 215 -6.45 11.90 30.00
C GLU A 215 -6.65 11.59 28.51
N ILE A 216 -7.49 10.61 28.19
CA ILE A 216 -7.77 10.27 26.79
C ILE A 216 -8.51 11.39 26.07
N LYS A 217 -9.48 12.02 26.75
CA LYS A 217 -10.22 13.17 26.20
C LYS A 217 -9.28 14.32 25.87
N GLU A 218 -8.35 14.64 26.77
CA GLU A 218 -7.33 15.68 26.56
C GLU A 218 -6.43 15.35 25.36
N LYS A 219 -5.93 14.11 25.29
CA LYS A 219 -5.10 13.66 24.17
C LYS A 219 -5.83 13.73 22.83
N LEU A 220 -7.08 13.28 22.76
CA LEU A 220 -7.91 13.37 21.55
C LEU A 220 -8.19 14.84 21.18
N GLN A 221 -8.46 15.70 22.17
CA GLN A 221 -8.71 17.12 21.96
C GLN A 221 -7.48 17.86 21.45
N GLN A 222 -6.29 17.47 21.90
CA GLN A 222 -5.01 18.01 21.45
C GLN A 222 -4.64 17.51 20.06
N ALA A 223 -4.74 16.20 19.82
CA ALA A 223 -4.34 15.57 18.57
C ALA A 223 -5.33 15.81 17.41
N LYS A 224 -6.62 16.00 17.72
CA LYS A 224 -7.72 16.16 16.75
C LYS A 224 -7.64 15.19 15.56
N PRO A 225 -7.62 13.86 15.83
CA PRO A 225 -7.49 12.86 14.78
C PRO A 225 -8.66 12.95 13.80
N ASN A 226 -8.38 12.78 12.51
CA ASN A 226 -9.40 12.88 11.45
C ASN A 226 -10.16 11.56 11.24
N ASN A 227 -9.64 10.43 11.74
CA ASN A 227 -10.20 9.11 11.61
C ASN A 227 -9.84 8.23 12.83
N ILE A 228 -10.50 7.08 12.94
CA ILE A 228 -10.35 6.15 14.07
C ILE A 228 -8.93 5.56 14.12
N ARG A 229 -8.30 5.34 12.97
CA ARG A 229 -6.94 4.79 12.92
C ARG A 229 -5.93 5.76 13.53
N MET A 230 -5.98 7.04 13.20
CA MET A 230 -5.13 8.06 13.82
C MET A 230 -5.41 8.16 15.32
N ALA A 231 -6.68 8.11 15.72
CA ALA A 231 -7.04 8.08 17.13
C ALA A 231 -6.41 6.88 17.86
N SER A 232 -6.36 5.70 17.26
CA SER A 232 -5.77 4.50 17.88
C SER A 232 -4.25 4.55 18.03
N GLN A 233 -3.55 5.41 17.28
CA GLN A 233 -2.09 5.60 17.37
C GLN A 233 -1.65 6.58 18.45
N ILE A 234 -2.56 7.38 19.00
CA ILE A 234 -2.21 8.39 19.99
C ILE A 234 -1.55 7.71 21.20
N PRO A 235 -0.38 8.17 21.67
CA PRO A 235 0.33 7.55 22.78
C PRO A 235 -0.53 7.42 24.05
N GLY A 236 -0.67 6.18 24.53
CA GLY A 236 -1.50 5.83 25.69
C GLY A 236 -2.97 5.59 25.37
N MET A 237 -3.38 5.55 24.10
CA MET A 237 -4.69 5.07 23.72
C MET A 237 -4.84 3.57 23.97
N THR A 238 -6.01 3.19 24.50
CA THR A 238 -6.36 1.80 24.78
C THR A 238 -7.41 1.28 23.80
N PRO A 239 -7.47 -0.04 23.54
CA PRO A 239 -8.51 -0.62 22.70
C PRO A 239 -9.94 -0.28 23.17
N ALA A 240 -10.16 -0.26 24.49
CA ALA A 240 -11.46 0.10 25.07
C ALA A 240 -11.85 1.55 24.74
N ALA A 241 -10.90 2.48 24.76
CA ALA A 241 -11.16 3.87 24.41
C ALA A 241 -11.44 4.06 22.91
N VAL A 242 -10.79 3.29 22.03
CA VAL A 242 -11.09 3.28 20.59
C VAL A 242 -12.52 2.77 20.34
N ILE A 243 -12.92 1.68 21.01
CA ILE A 243 -14.28 1.13 20.91
C ILE A 243 -15.33 2.12 21.42
N ALA A 244 -15.05 2.81 22.53
CA ALA A 244 -15.91 3.85 23.07
C ALA A 244 -16.13 4.99 22.05
N LEU A 245 -15.06 5.47 21.42
CA LEU A 245 -15.13 6.51 20.40
C LEU A 245 -15.92 6.06 19.17
N LEU A 246 -15.63 4.87 18.64
CA LEU A 246 -16.36 4.24 17.54
C LEU A 246 -17.87 4.14 17.84
N SER A 247 -18.20 3.63 19.03
CA SER A 247 -19.59 3.44 19.47
C SER A 247 -20.34 4.76 19.61
N TYR A 248 -19.64 5.84 19.97
CA TYR A 248 -20.23 7.18 20.07
C TYR A 248 -20.49 7.76 18.68
N ILE A 249 -19.51 7.66 17.76
CA ILE A 249 -19.65 8.14 16.38
C ILE A 249 -20.78 7.42 15.65
N ASN A 250 -20.88 6.10 15.79
CA ASN A 250 -21.96 5.33 15.17
C ASN A 250 -23.34 5.71 15.72
N ARG A 251 -23.44 6.02 17.02
CA ARG A 251 -24.69 6.51 17.63
C ARG A 251 -25.10 7.90 17.15
N GLN A 252 -24.18 8.77 16.80
CA GLN A 252 -24.50 10.09 16.23
C GLN A 252 -24.88 10.04 14.74
N ARG A 253 -24.49 8.97 14.04
CA ARG A 253 -24.80 8.76 12.61
C ARG A 253 -26.14 8.04 12.38
N ALA A 254 -26.63 7.30 13.38
CA ALA A 254 -27.92 6.62 13.38
C ALA A 254 -29.03 7.61 13.77
#